data_AF-A0A3B9IKS3-F1
#
_entry.id   AF-A0A3B9IKS3-F1
#
_cell.length_a   1.000
_cell.length_b   1.000
_cell.length_c   1.000
_cell.angle_alpha   90.00
_cell.angle_beta   90.00
_cell.angle_gamma   90.00
#
_symmetry.space_group_name_H-M   'P 1'
#
loop_
_entity.id
_entity.type
_entity.pdbx_description
1 polymer ?
#
loop_
_entity_poly.entity_id
_entity_poly.type
_entity_poly.pdbx_seq_one_letter_code
_entity_poly.pdbx_strand_id
1 'polypeptide(L)'
;MLKRLIYVLPVLVFLALAGVFLTGLDLDPRAVPSGRIDKPVPAFALRPIEGREQGLAAADLADGRPVLVNFFASWCVPCLAEHPLLMKMAREEGVRIVGINYKDRPEDA
;
A
#
# COMPACT_ATOMS: atom_id res chain seq x y z
N MET A 1 27.80 -21.88 42.84
CA MET A 1 26.65 -22.15 41.94
C MET A 1 26.55 -21.16 40.77
N LEU A 2 26.79 -19.85 40.96
CA LEU A 2 26.64 -18.82 39.91
C LEU A 2 27.50 -19.03 38.64
N LYS A 3 28.71 -19.59 38.76
CA LYS A 3 29.60 -19.89 37.63
C LYS A 3 29.04 -20.94 36.65
N ARG A 4 28.18 -21.86 37.13
CA ARG A 4 27.52 -22.86 36.26
C ARG A 4 26.38 -22.26 35.45
N LEU A 5 25.73 -21.22 35.98
CA LEU A 5 24.64 -20.51 35.33
C LEU A 5 25.10 -19.76 34.06
N ILE A 6 26.36 -19.29 34.06
CA ILE A 6 27.01 -18.66 32.90
C ILE A 6 27.12 -19.60 31.70
N TYR A 7 27.26 -20.92 31.91
CA TYR A 7 27.33 -21.89 30.82
C TYR A 7 25.95 -22.29 30.28
N VAL A 8 24.89 -22.09 31.07
CA VAL A 8 23.50 -22.38 30.66
C VAL A 8 22.87 -21.18 29.94
N LEU A 9 23.33 -19.97 30.25
CA LEU A 9 22.81 -18.73 29.68
C LEU A 9 22.83 -18.69 28.12
N PRO A 10 23.93 -19.07 27.42
CA PRO A 10 23.93 -19.07 25.96
C PRO A 10 22.91 -20.03 25.35
N VAL A 11 22.68 -21.19 25.99
CA VAL A 11 21.69 -22.18 25.54
C VAL A 11 20.28 -21.63 25.70
N LEU A 12 19.98 -20.98 26.83
CA LEU A 12 18.66 -20.36 27.05
C LEU A 12 18.39 -19.23 26.07
N VAL A 13 19.39 -18.39 25.78
CA VAL A 13 19.28 -17.33 24.77
C VAL A 13 19.05 -17.93 23.38
N PHE A 14 19.80 -18.98 23.02
CA PHE A 14 19.62 -19.67 21.75
C PHE A 14 18.21 -20.27 21.61
N LEU A 15 17.71 -20.94 22.65
CA LEU A 15 16.37 -21.53 22.65
C LEU A 15 15.28 -20.46 22.57
N ALA A 16 15.45 -19.33 23.25
CA ALA A 16 14.53 -18.20 23.17
C ALA A 16 14.49 -17.61 21.75
N LEU A 17 15.66 -17.37 21.14
CA LEU A 17 15.75 -16.88 19.77
C LEU A 17 15.16 -17.90 18.78
N ALA A 18 15.52 -19.18 18.90
CA ALA A 18 14.96 -20.24 18.06
C ALA A 18 13.44 -20.29 18.16
N GLY A 19 12.88 -20.18 19.38
CA GLY A 19 11.43 -20.07 19.58
C GLY A 19 10.82 -18.89 18.84
N VAL A 20 11.43 -17.70 18.90
CA VAL A 20 10.97 -16.52 18.15
C VAL A 20 11.05 -16.75 16.64
N PHE A 21 12.17 -17.26 16.11
CA PHE A 21 12.33 -17.51 14.68
C PHE A 21 11.36 -18.57 14.15
N LEU A 22 11.02 -19.58 14.94
CA LEU A 22 10.02 -20.58 14.57
C LEU A 22 8.63 -19.96 14.38
N THR A 23 8.27 -18.89 15.12
CA THR A 23 7.00 -18.19 14.89
C THR A 23 6.94 -17.43 13.56
N GLY A 24 8.11 -17.09 12.99
CA GLY A 24 8.21 -16.39 11.72
C GLY A 24 8.15 -17.28 10.48
N LEU A 25 8.22 -18.61 10.65
CA LEU A 25 8.33 -19.55 9.53
C LEU A 25 7.04 -19.71 8.72
N ASP A 26 5.88 -19.52 9.37
CA ASP A 26 4.55 -19.57 8.74
C ASP A 26 4.02 -18.19 8.31
N LEU A 27 4.79 -17.11 8.52
CA LEU A 27 4.38 -15.79 8.05
C LEU A 27 4.51 -15.74 6.53
N ASP A 28 3.42 -15.41 5.83
CA ASP A 28 3.46 -15.17 4.39
C ASP A 28 4.11 -13.80 4.12
N PRO A 29 5.33 -13.75 3.55
CA PRO A 29 6.00 -12.49 3.25
C PRO A 29 5.34 -11.72 2.11
N ARG A 30 4.36 -12.33 1.40
CA ARG A 30 3.57 -11.68 0.35
C ARG A 30 2.26 -11.10 0.88
N ALA A 31 1.86 -11.42 2.10
CA ALA A 31 0.68 -10.82 2.70
C ALA A 31 0.95 -9.34 2.97
N VAL A 32 0.13 -8.47 2.37
CA VAL A 32 0.11 -7.03 2.64
C VAL A 32 -1.22 -6.71 3.30
N PRO A 33 -1.31 -6.78 4.65
CA PRO A 33 -2.56 -6.52 5.36
C PRO A 33 -3.02 -5.08 5.10
N SER A 34 -4.22 -4.92 4.56
CA SER A 34 -4.78 -3.59 4.36
C SER A 34 -5.31 -3.05 5.70
N GLY A 35 -4.67 -2.01 6.22
CA GLY A 35 -5.11 -1.32 7.44
C GLY A 35 -6.37 -0.45 7.27
N ARG A 36 -7.00 -0.46 6.09
CA ARG A 36 -8.11 0.45 5.71
C ARG A 36 -9.37 -0.27 5.25
N ILE A 37 -9.45 -1.61 5.39
CA ILE A 37 -10.69 -2.35 5.15
C ILE A 37 -11.78 -1.86 6.13
N ASP A 38 -13.00 -1.66 5.62
CA ASP A 38 -14.17 -1.14 6.35
C ASP A 38 -13.96 0.20 7.06
N LYS A 39 -12.98 1.00 6.59
CA LYS A 39 -12.78 2.37 7.04
C LYS A 39 -13.31 3.35 5.98
N PRO A 40 -13.90 4.48 6.41
CA PRO A 40 -14.30 5.51 5.46
C PRO A 40 -13.06 6.07 4.75
N VAL A 41 -13.27 6.53 3.51
CA VAL A 41 -12.27 7.32 2.79
C VAL A 41 -11.95 8.57 3.64
N PRO A 42 -10.65 8.86 3.89
CA PRO A 42 -10.26 10.06 4.62
C PRO A 42 -10.77 11.34 3.95
N ALA A 43 -11.06 12.37 4.73
CA ALA A 43 -11.38 13.69 4.16
C ALA A 43 -10.15 14.28 3.45
N PHE A 44 -10.31 14.68 2.19
CA PHE A 44 -9.29 15.39 1.40
C PHE A 44 -9.95 16.27 0.34
N ALA A 45 -9.19 17.27 -0.12
CA ALA A 45 -9.50 18.09 -1.30
C ALA A 45 -8.18 18.42 -2.01
N LEU A 46 -7.96 17.79 -3.17
CA LEU A 46 -6.76 17.92 -3.98
C LEU A 46 -7.02 18.86 -5.15
N ARG A 47 -6.02 19.68 -5.47
CA ARG A 47 -6.01 20.51 -6.68
C ARG A 47 -5.85 19.63 -7.93
N PRO A 48 -6.31 20.09 -9.10
CA PRO A 48 -6.00 19.41 -10.36
C PRO A 48 -4.48 19.33 -10.59
N ILE A 49 -4.07 18.32 -11.35
CA ILE A 49 -2.74 18.30 -11.97
C ILE A 49 -2.67 19.34 -13.11
N GLU A 50 -1.46 19.69 -13.53
CA GLU A 50 -1.26 20.65 -14.61
C GLU A 50 -1.99 20.23 -15.89
N GLY A 51 -2.62 21.20 -16.58
CA GLY A 51 -3.45 20.93 -17.76
C GLY A 51 -4.83 20.32 -17.48
N ARG A 52 -5.23 20.15 -16.21
CA ARG A 52 -6.60 19.79 -15.81
C ARG A 52 -7.29 20.91 -15.04
N GLU A 53 -8.61 21.00 -15.23
CA GLU A 53 -9.45 22.00 -14.57
C GLU A 53 -10.06 21.48 -13.25
N GLN A 54 -10.29 20.17 -13.16
CA GLN A 54 -11.02 19.56 -12.04
C GLN A 54 -10.05 18.87 -11.08
N GLY A 55 -10.13 19.26 -9.81
CA GLY A 55 -9.48 18.57 -8.71
C GLY A 55 -10.21 17.27 -8.31
N LEU A 56 -9.81 16.71 -7.17
CA LEU A 56 -10.44 15.52 -6.60
C LEU A 56 -10.63 15.70 -5.10
N ALA A 57 -11.84 15.50 -4.62
CA ALA A 57 -12.19 15.50 -3.20
C ALA A 57 -12.77 14.15 -2.77
N ALA A 58 -12.75 13.90 -1.46
CA ALA A 58 -13.32 12.67 -0.90
C ALA A 58 -14.82 12.48 -1.25
N ALA A 59 -15.56 13.59 -1.38
CA ALA A 59 -16.97 13.59 -1.77
C ALA A 59 -17.20 13.02 -3.18
N ASP A 60 -16.24 13.18 -4.10
CA ASP A 60 -16.35 12.67 -5.47
C ASP A 60 -16.29 11.13 -5.52
N LEU A 61 -15.78 10.51 -4.46
CA LEU A 61 -15.69 9.05 -4.30
C LEU A 61 -16.91 8.46 -3.57
N ALA A 62 -17.81 9.30 -3.07
CA ALA A 62 -18.94 8.90 -2.23
C ALA A 62 -20.28 8.79 -3.00
N ASP A 63 -20.24 8.54 -4.30
CA ASP A 63 -21.42 8.47 -5.18
C ASP A 63 -22.15 7.11 -5.13
N GLY A 64 -21.78 6.24 -4.19
CA GLY A 64 -22.36 4.91 -4.02
C GLY A 64 -21.91 3.88 -5.06
N ARG A 65 -21.02 4.24 -5.99
CA ARG A 65 -20.46 3.31 -6.97
C ARG A 65 -19.05 2.91 -6.59
N PRO A 66 -18.65 1.63 -6.80
CA PRO A 66 -17.26 1.22 -6.64
C PRO A 66 -16.33 2.08 -7.51
N VAL A 67 -15.24 2.55 -6.92
CA VAL A 67 -14.20 3.32 -7.59
C VAL A 67 -12.84 2.77 -7.23
N LEU A 68 -12.00 2.55 -8.24
CA LEU A 68 -10.59 2.20 -8.06
C LEU A 68 -9.77 3.50 -8.01
N VAL A 69 -9.12 3.74 -6.88
CA VAL A 69 -8.19 4.87 -6.72
C VAL A 69 -6.78 4.36 -6.95
N ASN A 70 -6.13 4.82 -8.02
CA ASN A 70 -4.75 4.50 -8.33
C ASN A 70 -3.83 5.66 -7.89
N PHE A 71 -2.88 5.37 -7.01
CA PHE A 71 -1.82 6.31 -6.67
C PHE A 71 -0.62 6.04 -7.59
N PHE A 72 -0.17 7.07 -8.30
CA PHE A 72 0.91 6.93 -9.29
C PHE A 72 1.90 8.09 -9.19
N ALA A 73 3.04 7.93 -9.86
CA ALA A 73 4.03 8.97 -10.09
C ALA A 73 4.85 8.65 -11.34
N SER A 74 5.45 9.66 -11.96
CA SER A 74 6.31 9.57 -13.13
C SER A 74 7.51 8.64 -12.91
N TRP A 75 8.05 8.62 -11.70
CA TRP A 75 9.19 7.80 -11.29
C TRP A 75 8.79 6.37 -10.88
N CYS A 76 7.50 6.03 -10.85
CA CYS A 76 7.01 4.73 -10.42
C CYS A 76 7.00 3.71 -11.57
N VAL A 77 8.07 2.92 -11.68
CA VAL A 77 8.20 1.85 -12.69
C VAL A 77 7.05 0.83 -12.62
N PRO A 78 6.60 0.35 -11.43
CA PRO A 78 5.44 -0.55 -11.36
C PRO A 78 4.15 0.09 -11.90
N CYS A 79 3.93 1.37 -11.63
CA CYS A 79 2.76 2.10 -12.10
C CYS A 79 2.69 2.12 -13.64
N LEU A 80 3.84 2.25 -14.31
CA LEU A 80 3.93 2.16 -15.76
C LEU A 80 3.55 0.76 -16.27
N ALA A 81 3.99 -0.30 -15.60
CA ALA A 81 3.67 -1.68 -15.95
C ALA A 81 2.17 -2.00 -15.75
N GLU A 82 1.53 -1.41 -14.75
CA GLU A 82 0.10 -1.61 -14.44
C GLU A 82 -0.82 -0.80 -15.35
N HIS A 83 -0.37 0.35 -15.86
CA HIS A 83 -1.20 1.30 -16.59
C HIS A 83 -2.00 0.69 -17.77
N PRO A 84 -1.44 -0.18 -18.64
CA PRO A 84 -2.19 -0.80 -19.72
C PRO A 84 -3.38 -1.64 -19.23
N LEU A 85 -3.21 -2.35 -18.11
CA LEU A 85 -4.26 -3.15 -17.49
C LEU A 85 -5.36 -2.25 -16.91
N LEU A 86 -4.99 -1.18 -16.21
CA LEU A 86 -5.95 -0.20 -15.69
C LEU A 86 -6.79 0.40 -16.82
N MET A 87 -6.15 0.79 -17.92
CA MET A 87 -6.84 1.33 -19.10
C MET A 87 -7.68 0.30 -19.84
N LYS A 88 -7.32 -0.98 -19.77
CA LYS A 88 -8.16 -2.07 -20.28
C LYS A 88 -9.44 -2.21 -19.44
N MET A 89 -9.30 -2.31 -18.11
CA MET A 89 -10.45 -2.43 -17.19
C MET A 89 -11.40 -1.24 -17.30
N ALA A 90 -10.87 -0.01 -17.43
CA ALA A 90 -11.70 1.16 -17.62
C ALA A 90 -12.52 1.12 -18.92
N ARG A 91 -11.93 0.61 -20.02
CA ARG A 91 -12.56 0.60 -21.35
C ARG A 91 -13.48 -0.59 -21.58
N GLU A 92 -13.06 -1.78 -21.17
CA GLU A 92 -13.75 -3.04 -21.47
C GLU A 92 -14.71 -3.46 -20.38
N GLU A 93 -14.36 -3.22 -19.12
CA GLU A 93 -15.15 -3.65 -17.94
C GLU A 93 -15.94 -2.49 -17.32
N GLY A 94 -15.73 -1.25 -17.80
CA GLY A 94 -16.41 -0.05 -17.31
C GLY A 94 -16.01 0.33 -15.88
N VAL A 95 -14.85 -0.13 -15.40
CA VAL A 95 -14.37 0.19 -14.05
C VAL A 95 -14.10 1.69 -13.93
N ARG A 96 -14.70 2.33 -12.93
CA ARG A 96 -14.44 3.73 -12.60
C ARG A 96 -13.06 3.83 -11.95
N ILE A 97 -12.11 4.46 -12.62
CA ILE A 97 -10.73 4.64 -12.13
C ILE A 97 -10.43 6.13 -11.97
N VAL A 98 -9.88 6.51 -10.82
CA VAL A 98 -9.34 7.85 -10.57
C VAL A 98 -7.87 7.76 -10.20
N GLY A 99 -7.06 8.69 -10.73
CA GLY A 99 -5.62 8.76 -10.45
C GLY A 99 -5.30 9.86 -9.44
N ILE A 100 -4.45 9.55 -8.46
CA ILE A 100 -3.85 10.54 -7.56
C ILE A 100 -2.35 10.54 -7.81
N ASN A 101 -1.84 11.66 -8.33
CA ASN A 101 -0.41 11.87 -8.43
C ASN A 101 0.18 12.03 -7.02
N TYR A 102 1.15 11.19 -6.68
CA TYR A 102 1.68 11.07 -5.32
C TYR A 102 3.17 11.37 -5.26
N LYS A 103 3.52 12.48 -4.61
CA LYS A 103 4.91 12.92 -4.40
C LYS A 103 5.71 12.99 -5.71
N ASP A 104 5.07 13.48 -6.76
CA ASP A 104 5.71 13.79 -8.01
C ASP A 104 5.96 15.29 -8.12
N ARG A 105 6.77 15.69 -9.09
CA ARG A 105 6.86 17.10 -9.47
C ARG A 105 5.64 17.46 -10.32
N PRO A 106 5.01 18.63 -10.12
CA PRO A 106 3.85 19.04 -10.90
C PRO A 106 4.06 18.98 -12.41
N GLU A 107 5.27 19.30 -12.87
CA GLU A 107 5.67 19.28 -14.29
C GLU A 107 5.85 17.88 -14.89
N ASP A 108 5.95 16.84 -14.06
CA ASP A 108 6.13 15.44 -14.50
C ASP A 108 4.82 14.62 -14.43
N ALA A 109 3.73 15.24 -13.93
CA ALA A 109 2.48 14.58 -13.54
C ALA A 109 1.45 14.39 -14.67
#